data_AF-A0A7G2CF28-F1
#
_entry.id   AF-A0A7G2CF28-F1
#
_cell.length_a   1.000
_cell.length_b   1.000
_cell.length_c   1.000
_cell.angle_alpha   90.00
_cell.angle_beta   90.00
_cell.angle_gamma   90.00
#
_symmetry.space_group_name_H-M   'P 1'
#
loop_
_entity.id
_entity.type
_entity.pdbx_description
1 polymer ?
#
loop_
_entity_poly.entity_id
_entity_poly.type
_entity_poly.pdbx_seq_one_letter_code
_entity_poly.pdbx_strand_id
1 'polypeptide(L)'
;MRKLFVRSCSWQKRFIASYNSAPLTHELLIENYPVKAEGKNILDLLTKTENTVQHWKLNKWELRVPPFLSGPEKENYLLLLNMVKSLFLQRKAESEQIRHDITTVCNIAGISEQELFDKNRQWLQEVSANLRWKGEVNKAKMLRDSFLRLEVNGSKNYKLLERLCCMYGLGILGTFDDAFGGLIEEDPRTKKLTVSKENYFQELLSEIVTKYPDFDIIFQFLGFTGNNGYRNALRKFMGMIIAGKHGKESVGSGDRVLFYDKKNAEILFDFADSKNSISTNDSVYGLPDFFVMRNTDIYLITIASDNHWLRARQVPHPKQVEGIARRCCFVFGLDYDSVRVKQLLLPPAYVDDRSIERICQSLGVSVADAEKVFPWLKLYKKELDETDIDYCELEKTVNNEEWVKL
;
A
#
# COMPACT_ATOMS: atom_id res chain seq x y z
N MET A 1 -45.87 2.29 -44.35
CA MET A 1 -45.10 2.22 -43.08
C MET A 1 -43.62 2.11 -43.41
N ARG A 2 -42.86 3.19 -43.15
CA ARG A 2 -41.42 3.26 -43.44
C ARG A 2 -40.66 2.47 -42.37
N LYS A 3 -39.95 1.41 -42.77
CA LYS A 3 -38.92 0.77 -41.96
C LYS A 3 -37.74 1.75 -41.87
N LEU A 4 -37.57 2.37 -40.69
CA LEU A 4 -36.37 3.13 -40.37
C LEU A 4 -35.21 2.14 -40.24
N PHE A 5 -34.38 2.09 -41.28
CA PHE A 5 -33.00 1.64 -41.18
C PHE A 5 -32.27 2.60 -40.24
N VAL A 6 -32.27 2.29 -38.94
CA VAL A 6 -31.27 2.87 -38.03
C VAL A 6 -29.96 2.17 -38.40
N ARG A 7 -29.20 2.79 -39.32
CA ARG A 7 -27.77 2.51 -39.44
C ARG A 7 -27.21 2.62 -38.03
N SER A 8 -26.74 1.50 -37.48
CA SER A 8 -25.94 1.47 -36.27
C SER A 8 -24.75 2.39 -36.49
N CYS A 9 -24.85 3.64 -36.04
CA CYS A 9 -23.67 4.41 -35.73
C CYS A 9 -22.93 3.57 -34.69
N SER A 10 -21.79 3.02 -35.08
CA SER A 10 -20.82 2.47 -34.15
C SER A 10 -20.54 3.56 -33.14
N TRP A 11 -21.14 3.45 -31.95
CA TRP A 11 -20.72 4.23 -30.80
C TRP A 11 -19.26 3.84 -30.60
N GLN A 12 -18.34 4.69 -31.06
CA GLN A 12 -16.95 4.62 -30.67
C GLN A 12 -16.99 4.56 -29.14
N LYS A 13 -16.60 3.42 -28.56
CA LYS A 13 -16.41 3.26 -27.12
C LYS A 13 -15.56 4.44 -26.68
N ARG A 14 -16.19 5.42 -26.05
CA ARG A 14 -15.47 6.59 -25.55
C ARG A 14 -14.68 6.08 -24.36
N PHE A 15 -13.39 6.44 -24.34
CA PHE A 15 -12.36 6.13 -23.34
C PHE A 15 -12.66 6.64 -21.92
N ILE A 16 -13.91 6.55 -21.44
CA ILE A 16 -14.56 7.32 -20.37
C ILE A 16 -15.56 6.43 -19.62
N ALA A 17 -15.87 6.77 -18.36
CA ALA A 17 -16.92 6.13 -17.60
C ALA A 17 -18.25 6.05 -18.40
N SER A 18 -18.80 4.84 -18.51
CA SER A 18 -20.02 4.55 -19.27
C SER A 18 -21.16 4.15 -18.34
N TYR A 19 -22.38 4.01 -18.89
CA TYR A 19 -23.55 3.58 -18.12
C TYR A 19 -23.38 2.21 -17.44
N ASN A 20 -22.51 1.35 -17.96
CA ASN A 20 -22.25 0.01 -17.41
C ASN A 20 -20.93 -0.06 -16.60
N SER A 21 -20.26 1.06 -16.39
CA SER A 21 -19.02 1.09 -15.63
C SER A 21 -19.32 0.98 -14.14
N ALA A 22 -18.51 0.21 -13.42
CA ALA A 22 -18.57 0.05 -11.97
C ALA A 22 -17.13 -0.10 -11.42
N PRO A 23 -16.88 0.30 -10.17
CA PRO A 23 -15.63 -0.05 -9.50
C PRO A 23 -15.49 -1.57 -9.39
N LEU A 24 -14.27 -2.07 -9.55
CA LEU A 24 -13.97 -3.49 -9.48
C LEU A 24 -13.52 -3.86 -8.06
N THR A 25 -13.97 -5.01 -7.56
CA THR A 25 -13.36 -5.64 -6.39
C THR A 25 -12.06 -6.33 -6.79
N HIS A 26 -11.24 -6.71 -5.80
CA HIS A 26 -10.03 -7.48 -6.07
C HIS A 26 -10.36 -8.77 -6.85
N GLU A 27 -11.38 -9.52 -6.44
CA GLU A 27 -11.84 -10.75 -7.09
C GLU A 27 -12.22 -10.53 -8.57
N LEU A 28 -13.04 -9.50 -8.84
CA LEU A 28 -13.43 -9.14 -10.21
C LEU A 28 -12.23 -8.68 -11.05
N LEU A 29 -11.22 -8.08 -10.43
CA LEU A 29 -9.98 -7.70 -11.12
C LEU A 29 -9.18 -8.95 -11.53
N ILE A 30 -9.10 -9.97 -10.69
CA ILE A 30 -8.50 -11.27 -11.05
C ILE A 30 -9.24 -11.90 -12.24
N GLU A 31 -10.57 -11.90 -12.20
CA GLU A 31 -11.41 -12.48 -13.25
C GLU A 31 -11.24 -11.74 -14.59
N ASN A 32 -11.18 -10.41 -14.56
CA ASN A 32 -11.06 -9.58 -15.76
C ASN A 32 -9.65 -9.59 -16.36
N TYR A 33 -8.61 -9.80 -15.53
CA TYR A 33 -7.21 -9.81 -15.95
C TYR A 33 -6.53 -11.12 -15.55
N PRO A 34 -6.91 -12.25 -16.18
CA PRO A 34 -6.45 -13.57 -15.77
C PRO A 34 -4.94 -13.73 -15.93
N VAL A 35 -4.40 -14.66 -15.14
CA VAL A 35 -2.98 -15.02 -15.12
C VAL A 35 -2.49 -15.42 -16.50
N LYS A 36 -1.46 -14.73 -17.01
CA LYS A 36 -0.79 -15.11 -18.26
C LYS A 36 0.38 -16.06 -17.95
N ALA A 37 0.57 -17.06 -18.82
CA ALA A 37 1.62 -18.07 -18.66
C ALA A 37 3.04 -17.53 -18.94
N GLU A 38 3.16 -16.45 -19.71
CA GLU A 38 4.44 -15.81 -20.03
C GLU A 38 4.70 -14.63 -19.09
N GLY A 39 5.62 -14.82 -18.15
CA GLY A 39 6.05 -13.79 -17.21
C GLY A 39 6.77 -12.64 -17.90
N LYS A 40 6.18 -11.45 -17.92
CA LYS A 40 6.80 -10.22 -18.41
C LYS A 40 7.48 -9.45 -17.28
N ASN A 41 8.51 -8.66 -17.62
CA ASN A 41 9.20 -7.84 -16.63
C ASN A 41 8.28 -6.71 -16.13
N ILE A 42 7.85 -6.82 -14.87
CA ILE A 42 6.97 -5.84 -14.20
C ILE A 42 7.55 -4.43 -14.23
N LEU A 43 8.88 -4.26 -14.08
CA LEU A 43 9.50 -2.93 -14.05
C LEU A 43 9.41 -2.24 -15.41
N ASP A 44 9.54 -2.99 -16.50
CA ASP A 44 9.45 -2.45 -17.85
C ASP A 44 8.01 -2.06 -18.17
N LEU A 45 7.05 -2.93 -17.82
CA LEU A 45 5.61 -2.65 -17.96
C LEU A 45 5.19 -1.43 -17.13
N LEU A 46 5.65 -1.35 -15.88
CA LEU A 46 5.39 -0.20 -14.99
C LEU A 46 5.96 1.09 -15.58
N THR A 47 7.19 1.07 -16.08
CA THR A 47 7.83 2.25 -16.66
C THR A 47 7.08 2.73 -17.92
N LYS A 48 6.70 1.80 -18.80
CA LYS A 48 5.93 2.13 -20.01
C LYS A 48 4.58 2.76 -19.67
N THR A 49 3.87 2.16 -18.74
CA THR A 49 2.52 2.61 -18.36
C THR A 49 2.55 3.91 -17.55
N GLU A 50 3.51 4.11 -16.64
CA GLU A 50 3.74 5.39 -15.97
C GLU A 50 4.07 6.50 -16.97
N ASN A 51 4.92 6.23 -17.97
CA ASN A 51 5.22 7.20 -19.02
C ASN A 51 3.94 7.61 -19.78
N THR A 52 3.04 6.67 -20.09
CA THR A 52 1.75 7.01 -20.71
C THR A 52 0.93 7.97 -19.84
N VAL A 53 0.82 7.70 -18.53
CA VAL A 53 0.08 8.57 -17.59
C VAL A 53 0.73 9.94 -17.45
N GLN A 54 2.08 10.03 -17.43
CA GLN A 54 2.80 11.30 -17.33
C GLN A 54 2.49 12.27 -18.49
N HIS A 55 2.13 11.75 -19.67
CA HIS A 55 1.73 12.54 -20.84
C HIS A 55 0.26 12.96 -20.83
N TRP A 56 -0.54 12.47 -19.88
CA TRP A 56 -1.93 12.88 -19.75
C TRP A 56 -2.03 14.33 -19.26
N LYS A 57 -3.00 15.06 -19.83
CA LYS A 57 -3.45 16.35 -19.33
C LYS A 57 -4.51 16.14 -18.23
N LEU A 58 -4.78 17.18 -17.44
CA LEU A 58 -5.73 17.11 -16.32
C LEU A 58 -7.14 16.68 -16.75
N ASN A 59 -7.56 17.03 -17.97
CA ASN A 59 -8.86 16.64 -18.53
C ASN A 59 -9.04 15.12 -18.69
N LYS A 60 -7.96 14.33 -18.77
CA LYS A 60 -8.03 12.86 -18.84
C LYS A 60 -8.58 12.23 -17.55
N TRP A 61 -8.60 12.97 -16.44
CA TRP A 61 -9.06 12.50 -15.13
C TRP A 61 -10.53 12.81 -14.82
N GLU A 62 -11.17 13.71 -15.58
CA GLU A 62 -12.47 14.28 -15.22
C GLU A 62 -13.63 13.30 -15.45
N LEU A 63 -13.67 12.69 -16.64
CA LEU A 63 -14.77 11.82 -17.07
C LEU A 63 -14.44 10.36 -16.73
N ARG A 64 -14.27 10.10 -15.43
CA ARG A 64 -13.86 8.79 -14.89
C ARG A 64 -14.77 8.28 -13.80
N VAL A 65 -15.73 9.07 -13.32
CA VAL A 65 -16.65 8.65 -12.25
C VAL A 65 -17.86 7.95 -12.86
N PRO A 66 -18.17 6.70 -12.47
CA PRO A 66 -19.37 6.01 -12.93
C PRO A 66 -20.65 6.77 -12.55
N PRO A 67 -21.66 6.83 -13.45
CA PRO A 67 -22.82 7.67 -13.25
C PRO A 67 -23.81 7.14 -12.19
N PHE A 68 -23.82 5.82 -11.92
CA PHE A 68 -24.85 5.16 -11.10
C PHE A 68 -24.36 4.69 -9.73
N LEU A 69 -23.37 5.36 -9.14
CA LEU A 69 -22.95 5.08 -7.76
C LEU A 69 -23.89 5.75 -6.75
N SER A 70 -24.11 5.09 -5.61
CA SER A 70 -24.77 5.73 -4.47
C SER A 70 -23.90 6.88 -3.92
N GLY A 71 -24.48 7.78 -3.12
CA GLY A 71 -23.75 8.92 -2.55
C GLY A 71 -22.44 8.53 -1.85
N PRO A 72 -22.47 7.64 -0.84
CA PRO A 72 -21.27 7.21 -0.11
C PRO A 72 -20.25 6.49 -0.99
N GLU A 73 -20.69 5.63 -1.92
CA GLU A 73 -19.80 4.94 -2.85
C GLU A 73 -19.12 5.92 -3.80
N LYS A 74 -19.84 6.93 -4.27
CA LYS A 74 -19.32 7.98 -5.14
C LYS A 74 -18.27 8.82 -4.41
N GLU A 75 -18.48 9.15 -3.15
CA GLU A 75 -17.51 9.86 -2.32
C GLU A 75 -16.23 9.04 -2.14
N ASN A 76 -16.34 7.76 -1.77
CA ASN A 76 -15.20 6.85 -1.68
C ASN A 76 -14.44 6.72 -3.00
N TYR A 77 -15.17 6.61 -4.12
CA TYR A 77 -14.60 6.56 -5.46
C TYR A 77 -13.83 7.84 -5.79
N LEU A 78 -14.40 9.01 -5.49
CA LEU A 78 -13.76 10.31 -5.70
C LEU A 78 -12.51 10.50 -4.84
N LEU A 79 -12.55 10.07 -3.57
CA LEU A 79 -11.40 10.10 -2.67
C LEU A 79 -10.26 9.25 -3.23
N LEU A 80 -10.55 8.02 -3.66
CA LEU A 80 -9.56 7.15 -4.29
C LEU A 80 -9.01 7.74 -5.58
N LEU A 81 -9.87 8.24 -6.46
CA LEU A 81 -9.47 8.89 -7.72
C LEU A 81 -8.55 10.10 -7.47
N ASN A 82 -8.90 10.96 -6.52
CA ASN A 82 -8.11 12.15 -6.18
C ASN A 82 -6.76 11.78 -5.56
N MET A 83 -6.74 10.79 -4.67
CA MET A 83 -5.51 10.27 -4.07
C MET A 83 -4.58 9.70 -5.15
N VAL A 84 -5.07 8.78 -5.99
CA VAL A 84 -4.30 8.18 -7.08
C VAL A 84 -3.80 9.26 -8.05
N LYS A 85 -4.65 10.20 -8.44
CA LYS A 85 -4.27 11.36 -9.27
C LYS A 85 -3.16 12.18 -8.64
N SER A 86 -3.27 12.52 -7.35
CA SER A 86 -2.26 13.32 -6.64
C SER A 86 -0.91 12.62 -6.60
N LEU A 87 -0.90 11.31 -6.37
CA LEU A 87 0.31 10.49 -6.36
C LEU A 87 0.96 10.41 -7.74
N PHE A 88 0.17 10.30 -8.82
CA PHE A 88 0.73 10.36 -10.18
C PHE A 88 1.34 11.74 -10.51
N LEU A 89 0.71 12.83 -10.07
CA LEU A 89 1.24 14.18 -10.28
C LEU A 89 2.54 14.39 -9.50
N GLN A 90 2.59 13.95 -8.24
CA GLN A 90 3.81 13.95 -7.45
C GLN A 90 4.90 13.10 -8.10
N ARG A 91 4.55 11.89 -8.55
CA ARG A 91 5.49 10.98 -9.21
C ARG A 91 6.04 11.55 -10.51
N LYS A 92 5.23 12.29 -11.27
CA LYS A 92 5.68 12.99 -12.46
C LYS A 92 6.76 14.01 -12.11
N ALA A 93 6.53 14.86 -11.11
CA ALA A 93 7.52 15.84 -10.65
C ALA A 93 8.80 15.17 -10.13
N GLU A 94 8.68 14.10 -9.33
CA GLU A 94 9.83 13.30 -8.86
C GLU A 94 10.62 12.69 -10.04
N SER A 95 9.92 12.13 -11.03
CA SER A 95 10.54 11.51 -12.20
C SER A 95 11.25 12.54 -13.09
N GLU A 96 10.70 13.75 -13.24
CA GLU A 96 11.33 14.85 -13.97
C GLU A 96 12.61 15.31 -13.24
N GLN A 97 12.55 15.41 -11.91
CA GLN A 97 13.72 15.73 -11.08
C GLN A 97 14.81 14.66 -11.18
N ILE A 98 14.46 13.37 -11.12
CA ILE A 98 15.41 12.26 -11.28
C ILE A 98 16.05 12.30 -12.68
N ARG A 99 15.27 12.49 -13.75
CA ARG A 99 15.79 12.62 -15.12
C ARG A 99 16.74 13.81 -15.26
N HIS A 100 16.40 14.94 -14.63
CA HIS A 100 17.24 16.13 -14.61
C HIS A 100 18.57 15.87 -13.87
N ASP A 101 18.53 15.22 -12.70
CA ASP A 101 19.72 14.87 -11.94
C ASP A 101 20.60 13.87 -12.70
N ILE A 102 20.02 12.84 -13.35
CA ILE A 102 20.76 11.89 -14.21
C ILE A 102 21.46 12.64 -15.34
N THR A 103 20.73 13.48 -16.08
CA THR A 103 21.26 14.26 -17.20
C THR A 103 22.38 15.18 -16.73
N THR A 104 22.21 15.82 -15.57
CA THR A 104 23.22 16.71 -14.99
C THR A 104 24.50 15.97 -14.65
N VAL A 105 24.40 14.81 -13.99
CA VAL A 105 25.58 14.00 -13.65
C VAL A 105 26.27 13.48 -14.91
N CYS A 106 25.52 12.94 -15.87
CA CYS A 106 26.07 12.42 -17.13
C CYS A 106 26.79 13.52 -17.92
N ASN A 107 26.19 14.72 -18.01
CA ASN A 107 26.79 15.85 -18.74
C ASN A 107 28.04 16.40 -18.06
N ILE A 108 28.05 16.51 -16.72
CA ILE A 108 29.22 17.05 -15.98
C ILE A 108 30.37 16.03 -15.98
N ALA A 109 30.07 14.76 -15.76
CA ALA A 109 31.08 13.71 -15.66
C ALA A 109 31.50 13.14 -17.03
N GLY A 110 30.72 13.40 -18.09
CA GLY A 110 30.99 12.89 -19.44
C GLY A 110 30.80 11.38 -19.57
N ILE A 111 29.85 10.81 -18.83
CA ILE A 111 29.55 9.37 -18.81
C ILE A 111 28.18 9.07 -19.40
N SER A 112 27.95 7.82 -19.79
CA SER A 112 26.63 7.36 -20.18
C SER A 112 25.71 7.15 -18.96
N GLU A 113 24.39 7.20 -19.18
CA GLU A 113 23.39 6.90 -18.13
C GLU A 113 23.55 5.48 -17.58
N GLN A 114 23.94 4.52 -18.42
CA GLN A 114 24.16 3.14 -17.99
C GLN A 114 25.34 3.04 -17.02
N GLU A 115 26.44 3.74 -17.31
CA GLU A 115 27.63 3.76 -16.45
C GLU A 115 27.39 4.43 -15.10
N LEU A 116 26.44 5.38 -15.03
CA LEU A 116 26.11 6.11 -13.80
C LEU A 116 25.61 5.16 -12.70
N PHE A 117 24.79 4.17 -13.06
CA PHE A 117 24.20 3.24 -12.10
C PHE A 117 25.23 2.33 -11.41
N ASP A 118 26.41 2.16 -12.02
CA ASP A 118 27.51 1.35 -11.46
C ASP A 118 28.50 2.18 -10.62
N LYS A 119 28.30 3.51 -10.51
CA LYS A 119 29.24 4.37 -9.78
C LYS A 119 28.98 4.38 -8.28
N ASN A 120 30.07 4.52 -7.52
CA ASN A 120 30.05 4.59 -6.07
C ASN A 120 30.47 5.97 -5.55
N ARG A 121 30.42 6.16 -4.22
CA ARG A 121 30.82 7.42 -3.57
C ARG A 121 32.31 7.73 -3.74
N GLN A 122 33.17 6.74 -3.93
CA GLN A 122 34.60 6.96 -4.18
C GLN A 122 34.83 7.62 -5.54
N TRP A 123 34.17 7.11 -6.58
CA TRP A 123 34.18 7.73 -7.91
C TRP A 123 33.69 9.20 -7.85
N LEU A 124 32.63 9.47 -7.09
CA LEU A 124 32.15 10.84 -6.89
C LEU A 124 33.23 11.74 -6.25
N GLN A 125 33.96 11.24 -5.26
CA GLN A 125 35.04 12.01 -4.62
C GLN A 125 36.16 12.35 -5.62
N GLU A 126 36.58 11.39 -6.43
CA GLU A 126 37.61 11.58 -7.45
C GLU A 126 37.19 12.61 -8.51
N VAL A 127 35.99 12.45 -9.08
CA VAL A 127 35.48 13.36 -10.12
C VAL A 127 35.23 14.76 -9.56
N SER A 128 34.66 14.87 -8.35
CA SER A 128 34.42 16.17 -7.72
C SER A 128 35.73 16.88 -7.33
N ALA A 129 36.75 16.14 -6.87
CA ALA A 129 38.09 16.68 -6.59
C ALA A 129 38.75 17.19 -7.88
N ASN A 130 38.66 16.44 -8.97
CA ASN A 130 39.18 16.85 -10.27
C ASN A 130 38.51 18.13 -10.80
N LEU A 131 37.18 18.26 -10.65
CA LEU A 131 36.45 19.47 -11.03
C LEU A 131 36.86 20.68 -10.17
N ARG A 132 37.06 20.49 -8.85
CA ARG A 132 37.55 21.54 -7.96
C ARG A 132 38.98 21.96 -8.28
N TRP A 133 39.85 21.00 -8.61
CA TRP A 133 41.23 21.26 -9.03
C TRP A 133 41.28 22.12 -10.30
N LYS A 134 40.35 21.88 -11.24
CA LYS A 134 40.17 22.70 -12.45
C LYS A 134 39.53 24.07 -12.19
N GLY A 135 39.17 24.40 -10.95
CA GLY A 135 38.49 25.65 -10.59
C GLY A 135 36.98 25.66 -10.83
N GLU A 136 36.37 24.55 -11.25
CA GLU A 136 34.94 24.44 -11.56
C GLU A 136 34.09 24.08 -10.32
N VAL A 137 34.22 24.89 -9.25
CA VAL A 137 33.63 24.58 -7.93
C VAL A 137 32.10 24.42 -7.98
N ASN A 138 31.40 25.23 -8.79
CA ASN A 138 29.94 25.16 -8.91
C ASN A 138 29.48 23.84 -9.56
N LYS A 139 30.18 23.39 -10.61
CA LYS A 139 29.88 22.09 -11.26
C LYS A 139 30.18 20.93 -10.30
N ALA A 140 31.26 21.02 -9.53
CA ALA A 140 31.58 20.02 -8.51
C ALA A 140 30.50 19.93 -7.41
N LYS A 141 29.94 21.07 -6.99
CA LYS A 141 28.82 21.12 -6.04
C LYS A 141 27.55 20.51 -6.65
N MET A 142 27.17 20.93 -7.85
CA MET A 142 25.99 20.39 -8.55
C MET A 142 26.10 18.88 -8.76
N LEU A 143 27.26 18.38 -9.20
CA LEU A 143 27.52 16.94 -9.36
C LEU A 143 27.29 16.20 -8.04
N ARG A 144 27.88 16.68 -6.94
CA ARG A 144 27.72 16.08 -5.61
C ARG A 144 26.26 16.07 -5.18
N ASP A 145 25.58 17.20 -5.25
CA ASP A 145 24.21 17.32 -4.75
C ASP A 145 23.24 16.46 -5.57
N SER A 146 23.38 16.43 -6.89
CA SER A 146 22.59 15.56 -7.78
C SER A 146 22.89 14.07 -7.55
N PHE A 147 24.17 13.68 -7.42
CA PHE A 147 24.52 12.28 -7.17
C PHE A 147 23.98 11.78 -5.82
N LEU A 148 24.08 12.59 -4.76
CA LEU A 148 23.57 12.21 -3.44
C LEU A 148 22.04 12.04 -3.43
N ARG A 149 21.29 12.87 -4.19
CA ARG A 149 19.85 12.66 -4.37
C ARG A 149 19.53 11.40 -5.17
N LEU A 150 20.31 11.11 -6.21
CA LEU A 150 20.14 9.90 -7.02
C LEU A 150 20.46 8.61 -6.25
N GLU A 151 21.37 8.65 -5.29
CA GLU A 151 21.65 7.49 -4.44
C GLU A 151 20.40 7.06 -3.63
N VAL A 152 19.58 8.02 -3.21
CA VAL A 152 18.34 7.75 -2.47
C VAL A 152 17.18 7.41 -3.42
N ASN A 153 16.99 8.21 -4.48
CA ASN A 153 15.77 8.17 -5.29
C ASN A 153 15.93 7.51 -6.67
N GLY A 154 17.16 7.28 -7.11
CA GLY A 154 17.49 6.87 -8.48
C GLY A 154 17.33 5.37 -8.75
N SER A 155 17.07 4.55 -7.71
CA SER A 155 16.80 3.12 -7.90
C SER A 155 15.52 2.92 -8.71
N LYS A 156 15.55 2.00 -9.69
CA LYS A 156 14.35 1.59 -10.45
C LYS A 156 13.24 1.03 -9.54
N ASN A 157 13.63 0.51 -8.37
CA ASN A 157 12.72 -0.04 -7.35
C ASN A 157 12.28 1.00 -6.31
N TYR A 158 12.69 2.27 -6.45
CA TYR A 158 12.26 3.33 -5.56
C TYR A 158 10.73 3.43 -5.54
N LYS A 159 10.14 3.31 -4.34
CA LYS A 159 8.70 3.28 -4.08
C LYS A 159 7.91 2.31 -4.98
N LEU A 160 8.47 1.12 -5.22
CA LEU A 160 7.91 0.16 -6.18
C LEU A 160 6.48 -0.25 -5.81
N LEU A 161 6.21 -0.59 -4.55
CA LEU A 161 4.88 -1.03 -4.13
C LEU A 161 3.85 0.09 -4.24
N GLU A 162 4.19 1.33 -3.86
CA GLU A 162 3.32 2.48 -4.00
C GLU A 162 2.98 2.76 -5.47
N ARG A 163 3.96 2.65 -6.36
CA ARG A 163 3.77 2.82 -7.81
C ARG A 163 2.86 1.72 -8.38
N LEU A 164 3.06 0.47 -7.98
CA LEU A 164 2.17 -0.63 -8.37
C LEU A 164 0.76 -0.43 -7.81
N CYS A 165 0.63 0.07 -6.57
CA CYS A 165 -0.65 0.40 -5.97
C CYS A 165 -1.38 1.51 -6.71
N CYS A 166 -0.69 2.54 -7.23
CA CYS A 166 -1.31 3.53 -8.09
C CYS A 166 -1.89 2.91 -9.37
N MET A 167 -1.17 1.98 -10.01
CA MET A 167 -1.65 1.29 -11.22
C MET A 167 -2.80 0.34 -10.92
N TYR A 168 -2.68 -0.43 -9.85
CA TYR A 168 -3.76 -1.27 -9.34
C TYR A 168 -5.01 -0.43 -8.98
N GLY A 169 -4.82 0.76 -8.40
CA GLY A 169 -5.89 1.71 -8.10
C GLY A 169 -6.63 2.18 -9.35
N LEU A 170 -5.92 2.46 -10.46
CA LEU A 170 -6.57 2.72 -11.75
C LEU A 170 -7.38 1.52 -12.25
N GLY A 171 -6.90 0.30 -11.98
CA GLY A 171 -7.61 -0.95 -12.29
C GLY A 171 -8.89 -1.11 -11.47
N ILE A 172 -8.81 -0.89 -10.15
CA ILE A 172 -9.96 -0.93 -9.23
C ILE A 172 -11.00 0.13 -9.57
N LEU A 173 -10.59 1.31 -10.02
CA LEU A 173 -11.52 2.33 -10.52
C LEU A 173 -12.29 1.85 -11.78
N GLY A 174 -11.77 0.88 -12.54
CA GLY A 174 -12.48 0.19 -13.62
C GLY A 174 -12.82 1.04 -14.86
N THR A 175 -12.36 2.30 -14.92
CA THR A 175 -12.72 3.27 -15.97
C THR A 175 -11.53 3.79 -16.78
N PHE A 176 -10.32 3.29 -16.48
CA PHE A 176 -9.09 3.75 -17.11
C PHE A 176 -8.51 2.78 -18.15
N ASP A 177 -9.00 1.55 -18.23
CA ASP A 177 -8.39 0.50 -19.07
C ASP A 177 -8.24 0.94 -20.54
N ASP A 178 -9.34 1.39 -21.14
CA ASP A 178 -9.33 1.87 -22.53
C ASP A 178 -8.36 3.05 -22.72
N ALA A 179 -8.11 3.86 -21.70
CA ALA A 179 -7.29 5.08 -21.80
C ALA A 179 -5.80 4.81 -22.10
N PHE A 180 -5.35 3.56 -21.96
CA PHE A 180 -4.01 3.12 -22.30
C PHE A 180 -3.90 2.52 -23.71
N GLY A 181 -5.01 2.26 -24.39
CA GLY A 181 -5.05 1.70 -25.74
C GLY A 181 -5.26 2.73 -26.84
N GLY A 182 -4.99 2.33 -28.09
CA GLY A 182 -5.31 3.13 -29.28
C GLY A 182 -4.48 4.41 -29.42
N LEU A 183 -3.26 4.43 -28.86
CA LEU A 183 -2.34 5.56 -28.97
C LEU A 183 -1.76 5.64 -30.39
N ILE A 184 -1.65 6.85 -30.93
CA ILE A 184 -0.94 7.09 -32.19
C ILE A 184 0.53 7.32 -31.86
N GLU A 185 1.38 6.43 -32.34
CA GLU A 185 2.82 6.46 -32.13
C GLU A 185 3.53 6.74 -33.46
N GLU A 186 4.62 7.50 -33.39
CA GLU A 186 5.50 7.77 -34.53
C GLU A 186 6.74 6.90 -34.41
N ASP A 187 7.03 6.09 -35.43
CA ASP A 187 8.28 5.34 -35.49
C ASP A 187 9.47 6.32 -35.60
N PRO A 188 10.41 6.32 -34.65
CA PRO A 188 11.51 7.27 -34.61
C PRO A 188 12.43 7.19 -35.85
N ARG A 189 12.51 6.02 -36.50
CA ARG A 189 13.34 5.81 -37.70
C ARG A 189 12.58 6.10 -38.98
N THR A 190 11.36 5.59 -39.11
CA THR A 190 10.60 5.67 -40.38
C THR A 190 9.66 6.86 -40.46
N LYS A 191 9.44 7.58 -39.35
CA LYS A 191 8.50 8.72 -39.24
C LYS A 191 7.06 8.36 -39.62
N LYS A 192 6.74 7.06 -39.65
CA LYS A 192 5.40 6.57 -39.93
C LYS A 192 4.55 6.59 -38.67
N LEU A 193 3.31 7.06 -38.81
CA LEU A 193 2.32 7.04 -37.75
C LEU A 193 1.60 5.69 -37.76
N THR A 194 1.60 5.03 -36.62
CA THR A 194 0.89 3.76 -36.40
C THR A 194 0.01 3.85 -35.17
N VAL A 195 -1.13 3.17 -35.18
CA VAL A 195 -1.96 3.03 -33.98
C VAL A 195 -1.47 1.82 -33.20
N SER A 196 -0.97 2.06 -31.99
CA SER A 196 -0.56 1.00 -31.09
C SER A 196 -1.75 0.15 -30.68
N LYS A 197 -1.62 -1.16 -30.90
CA LYS A 197 -2.60 -2.17 -30.48
C LYS A 197 -2.29 -2.75 -29.10
N GLU A 198 -1.10 -2.48 -28.57
CA GLU A 198 -0.64 -3.03 -27.30
C GLU A 198 -1.24 -2.23 -26.14
N ASN A 199 -1.79 -2.93 -25.15
CA ASN A 199 -2.25 -2.32 -23.91
C ASN A 199 -1.39 -2.84 -22.75
N TYR A 200 -0.27 -2.15 -22.50
CA TYR A 200 0.65 -2.51 -21.43
C TYR A 200 0.04 -2.44 -20.02
N PHE A 201 -1.06 -1.70 -19.86
CA PHE A 201 -1.75 -1.58 -18.58
C PHE A 201 -2.46 -2.88 -18.20
N GLN A 202 -3.16 -3.52 -19.13
CA GLN A 202 -3.77 -4.83 -18.90
C GLN A 202 -2.73 -5.90 -18.60
N GLU A 203 -1.59 -5.85 -19.29
CA GLU A 203 -0.47 -6.76 -19.04
C GLU A 203 0.12 -6.54 -17.65
N LEU A 204 0.29 -5.29 -17.23
CA LEU A 204 0.78 -4.96 -15.89
C LEU A 204 -0.19 -5.43 -14.80
N LEU A 205 -1.51 -5.22 -14.95
CA LEU A 205 -2.49 -5.67 -13.97
C LEU A 205 -2.50 -7.20 -13.82
N SER A 206 -2.46 -7.92 -14.95
CA SER A 206 -2.36 -9.39 -14.95
C SER A 206 -1.10 -9.86 -14.23
N GLU A 207 0.05 -9.21 -14.46
CA GLU A 207 1.29 -9.54 -13.76
C GLU A 207 1.26 -9.21 -12.26
N ILE A 208 0.66 -8.07 -11.87
CA ILE A 208 0.50 -7.70 -10.46
C ILE A 208 -0.29 -8.79 -9.73
N VAL A 209 -1.44 -9.18 -10.26
CA VAL A 209 -2.31 -10.21 -9.65
C VAL A 209 -1.64 -11.58 -9.63
N THR A 210 -0.92 -11.93 -10.69
CA THR A 210 -0.23 -13.22 -10.79
C THR A 210 0.90 -13.33 -9.76
N LYS A 211 1.73 -12.30 -9.67
CA LYS A 211 2.90 -12.32 -8.79
C LYS A 211 2.54 -12.05 -7.32
N TYR A 212 1.53 -11.23 -7.09
CA TYR A 212 1.07 -10.82 -5.77
C TYR A 212 -0.43 -11.09 -5.63
N PRO A 213 -0.84 -12.33 -5.32
CA PRO A 213 -2.26 -12.65 -5.18
C PRO A 213 -2.93 -11.87 -4.05
N ASP A 214 -2.20 -11.48 -3.01
CA ASP A 214 -2.71 -10.68 -1.88
C ASP A 214 -2.43 -9.18 -2.04
N PHE A 215 -2.41 -8.68 -3.28
CA PHE A 215 -2.12 -7.27 -3.54
C PHE A 215 -3.16 -6.31 -2.96
N ASP A 216 -4.39 -6.80 -2.70
CA ASP A 216 -5.41 -6.08 -1.95
C ASP A 216 -4.92 -5.68 -0.54
N ILE A 217 -4.21 -6.57 0.16
CA ILE A 217 -3.65 -6.28 1.48
C ILE A 217 -2.63 -5.14 1.39
N ILE A 218 -1.70 -5.22 0.43
CA ILE A 218 -0.67 -4.19 0.21
C ILE A 218 -1.31 -2.84 -0.09
N PHE A 219 -2.30 -2.83 -0.97
CA PHE A 219 -3.05 -1.63 -1.37
C PHE A 219 -3.70 -0.96 -0.16
N GLN A 220 -4.35 -1.74 0.72
CA GLN A 220 -4.96 -1.20 1.93
C GLN A 220 -3.92 -0.77 2.97
N PHE A 221 -2.83 -1.53 3.16
CA PHE A 221 -1.77 -1.19 4.12
C PHE A 221 -1.04 0.10 3.75
N LEU A 222 -0.90 0.40 2.45
CA LEU A 222 -0.36 1.68 1.99
C LEU A 222 -1.37 2.83 2.04
N GLY A 223 -2.59 2.59 2.52
CA GLY A 223 -3.62 3.61 2.75
C GLY A 223 -4.52 3.91 1.55
N PHE A 224 -4.56 3.05 0.52
CA PHE A 224 -5.37 3.30 -0.67
C PHE A 224 -6.88 2.97 -0.50
N THR A 225 -7.44 3.18 0.68
CA THR A 225 -8.77 2.65 1.08
C THR A 225 -9.90 3.67 1.15
N GLY A 226 -9.64 4.94 0.90
CA GLY A 226 -10.63 6.00 1.17
C GLY A 226 -11.13 5.90 2.61
N ASN A 227 -12.45 5.88 2.82
CA ASN A 227 -13.05 5.84 4.16
C ASN A 227 -13.07 4.45 4.82
N ASN A 228 -12.82 3.36 4.08
CA ASN A 228 -12.98 1.99 4.59
C ASN A 228 -11.82 1.53 5.48
N GLY A 229 -10.67 2.22 5.44
CA GLY A 229 -9.46 1.86 6.18
C GLY A 229 -8.90 0.48 5.84
N TYR A 230 -7.92 0.02 6.62
CA TYR A 230 -7.18 -1.22 6.36
C TYR A 230 -7.54 -2.39 7.31
N ARG A 231 -8.54 -2.22 8.18
CA ARG A 231 -8.89 -3.21 9.22
C ARG A 231 -9.19 -4.60 8.66
N ASN A 232 -9.92 -4.68 7.55
CA ASN A 232 -10.25 -5.95 6.91
C ASN A 232 -9.02 -6.63 6.28
N ALA A 233 -8.14 -5.85 5.65
CA ALA A 233 -6.85 -6.36 5.19
C ALA A 233 -5.99 -6.85 6.36
N LEU A 234 -6.00 -6.16 7.50
CA LEU A 234 -5.28 -6.59 8.71
C LEU A 234 -5.83 -7.91 9.25
N ARG A 235 -7.16 -8.08 9.30
CA ARG A 235 -7.81 -9.34 9.63
C ARG A 235 -7.35 -10.49 8.72
N LYS A 236 -7.37 -10.27 7.40
CA LYS A 236 -6.90 -11.26 6.40
C LYS A 236 -5.43 -11.59 6.60
N PHE A 237 -4.58 -10.57 6.76
CA PHE A 237 -3.14 -10.69 6.99
C PHE A 237 -2.81 -11.53 8.22
N MET A 238 -3.38 -11.20 9.39
CA MET A 238 -3.15 -11.95 10.62
C MET A 238 -3.66 -13.40 10.53
N GLY A 239 -4.84 -13.60 9.92
CA GLY A 239 -5.39 -14.94 9.71
C GLY A 239 -4.49 -15.81 8.82
N MET A 240 -3.93 -15.25 7.74
CA MET A 240 -3.02 -15.96 6.84
C MET A 240 -1.67 -16.27 7.50
N ILE A 241 -1.12 -15.37 8.32
CA ILE A 241 0.11 -15.63 9.08
C ILE A 241 -0.08 -16.80 10.04
N ILE A 242 -1.17 -16.79 10.81
CA ILE A 242 -1.47 -17.88 11.75
C ILE A 242 -1.69 -19.20 11.01
N ALA A 243 -2.44 -19.17 9.90
CA ALA A 243 -2.64 -20.36 9.07
C ALA A 243 -1.32 -20.90 8.50
N GLY A 244 -0.37 -20.02 8.16
CA GLY A 244 0.99 -20.40 7.76
C GLY A 244 1.81 -21.02 8.90
N LYS A 245 1.64 -20.56 10.14
CA LYS A 245 2.31 -21.07 11.34
C LYS A 245 1.80 -22.46 11.76
N HIS A 246 0.48 -22.67 11.79
CA HIS A 246 -0.14 -23.89 12.32
C HIS A 246 -0.67 -24.87 11.25
N GLY A 247 -0.69 -24.47 9.98
CA GLY A 247 -1.31 -25.22 8.88
C GLY A 247 -2.81 -24.94 8.73
N LYS A 248 -3.32 -25.08 7.49
CA LYS A 248 -4.69 -24.68 7.10
C LYS A 248 -5.83 -25.34 7.88
N GLU A 249 -5.60 -26.50 8.49
CA GLU A 249 -6.62 -27.28 9.21
C GLU A 249 -7.01 -26.69 10.58
N SER A 250 -6.25 -25.72 11.08
CA SER A 250 -6.39 -25.17 12.44
C SER A 250 -7.10 -23.82 12.50
N VAL A 251 -7.56 -23.29 11.36
CA VAL A 251 -8.27 -21.99 11.28
C VAL A 251 -9.68 -22.11 11.85
N GLY A 252 -10.07 -21.16 12.71
CA GLY A 252 -11.38 -21.17 13.37
C GLY A 252 -12.54 -21.13 12.37
N SER A 253 -13.63 -21.84 12.68
CA SER A 253 -14.86 -21.89 11.85
C SER A 253 -15.84 -20.74 12.11
N GLY A 254 -15.51 -19.82 13.02
CA GLY A 254 -16.38 -18.71 13.42
C GLY A 254 -16.02 -17.41 12.70
N ASP A 255 -17.03 -16.58 12.42
CA ASP A 255 -16.83 -15.29 11.72
C ASP A 255 -15.95 -14.31 12.52
N ARG A 256 -15.92 -14.38 13.85
CA ARG A 256 -15.09 -13.48 14.69
C ARG A 256 -13.93 -14.16 15.39
N VAL A 257 -13.96 -15.47 15.57
CA VAL A 257 -12.83 -16.24 16.13
C VAL A 257 -12.01 -16.74 14.95
N LEU A 258 -10.97 -15.99 14.59
CA LEU A 258 -10.14 -16.27 13.42
C LEU A 258 -9.25 -17.49 13.64
N PHE A 259 -8.83 -17.72 14.88
CA PHE A 259 -8.04 -18.87 15.26
C PHE A 259 -8.27 -19.22 16.73
N TYR A 260 -8.27 -20.52 17.02
CA TYR A 260 -8.36 -21.04 18.37
C TYR A 260 -7.63 -22.38 18.47
N ASP A 261 -6.54 -22.43 19.23
CA ASP A 261 -5.86 -23.64 19.61
C ASP A 261 -5.90 -23.80 21.14
N LYS A 262 -6.72 -24.76 21.58
CA LYS A 262 -6.87 -25.08 23.00
C LYS A 262 -5.58 -25.63 23.62
N LYS A 263 -4.74 -26.36 22.86
CA LYS A 263 -3.55 -27.02 23.42
C LYS A 263 -2.48 -26.02 23.82
N ASN A 264 -2.30 -24.98 23.01
CA ASN A 264 -1.29 -23.94 23.21
C ASN A 264 -1.89 -22.63 23.77
N ALA A 265 -3.16 -22.66 24.20
CA ALA A 265 -3.91 -21.47 24.64
C ALA A 265 -3.67 -20.27 23.70
N GLU A 266 -3.80 -20.51 22.40
CA GLU A 266 -3.61 -19.49 21.37
C GLU A 266 -4.94 -19.10 20.75
N ILE A 267 -5.22 -17.80 20.67
CA ILE A 267 -6.49 -17.27 20.16
C ILE A 267 -6.22 -16.01 19.37
N LEU A 268 -6.85 -15.89 18.19
CA LEU A 268 -7.00 -14.64 17.47
C LEU A 268 -8.49 -14.33 17.35
N PHE A 269 -8.91 -13.21 17.93
CA PHE A 269 -10.31 -12.79 17.98
C PHE A 269 -10.48 -11.39 17.38
N ASP A 270 -11.38 -11.29 16.41
CA ASP A 270 -11.90 -10.05 15.83
C ASP A 270 -12.99 -9.48 16.77
N PHE A 271 -12.62 -8.48 17.57
CA PHE A 271 -13.44 -8.00 18.67
C PHE A 271 -14.53 -7.03 18.20
N ALA A 272 -14.11 -5.83 17.77
CA ALA A 272 -15.00 -4.78 17.31
C ALA A 272 -14.28 -3.78 16.40
N ASP A 273 -15.03 -2.99 15.64
CA ASP A 273 -14.47 -1.85 14.91
C ASP A 273 -14.35 -0.65 15.86
N SER A 274 -13.15 -0.40 16.37
CA SER A 274 -12.92 0.63 17.38
C SER A 274 -13.15 2.04 16.84
N LYS A 275 -12.82 2.27 15.56
CA LYS A 275 -12.92 3.57 14.89
C LYS A 275 -14.37 4.03 14.78
N ASN A 276 -15.28 3.14 14.37
CA ASN A 276 -16.70 3.45 14.23
C ASN A 276 -17.46 3.39 15.57
N SER A 277 -17.01 2.55 16.50
CA SER A 277 -17.70 2.40 17.80
C SER A 277 -17.45 3.56 18.75
N ILE A 278 -16.26 4.17 18.72
CA ILE A 278 -15.92 5.25 19.66
C ILE A 278 -16.54 6.60 19.27
N SER A 279 -16.79 6.83 17.98
CA SER A 279 -17.43 8.05 17.48
C SER A 279 -18.95 8.04 17.69
N THR A 280 -19.56 6.86 17.79
CA THR A 280 -21.01 6.70 17.93
C THR A 280 -21.46 6.68 19.39
N ASN A 281 -20.58 6.36 20.34
CA ASN A 281 -20.93 6.30 21.76
C ASN A 281 -19.85 6.88 22.68
N ASP A 282 -20.16 8.02 23.30
CA ASP A 282 -19.26 8.73 24.21
C ASP A 282 -18.95 8.01 25.53
N SER A 283 -19.68 6.94 25.84
CA SER A 283 -19.45 6.14 27.05
C SER A 283 -18.47 4.98 26.89
N VAL A 284 -18.00 4.71 25.66
CA VAL A 284 -17.09 3.59 25.38
C VAL A 284 -15.64 4.05 25.53
N TYR A 285 -14.86 3.29 26.31
CA TYR A 285 -13.44 3.50 26.57
C TYR A 285 -12.69 2.17 26.38
N GLY A 286 -11.46 2.25 25.85
CA GLY A 286 -10.55 1.10 25.82
C GLY A 286 -11.03 -0.08 24.98
N LEU A 287 -11.52 0.17 23.77
CA LEU A 287 -12.06 -0.87 22.88
C LEU A 287 -11.00 -1.33 21.88
N PRO A 288 -10.38 -2.52 22.04
CA PRO A 288 -9.43 -3.03 21.06
C PRO A 288 -10.16 -3.51 19.79
N ASP A 289 -9.45 -3.48 18.66
CA ASP A 289 -9.94 -4.05 17.40
C ASP A 289 -9.78 -5.56 17.37
N PHE A 290 -8.58 -6.03 17.76
CA PHE A 290 -8.25 -7.45 17.80
C PHE A 290 -7.68 -7.84 19.15
N PHE A 291 -8.01 -9.05 19.58
CA PHE A 291 -7.48 -9.67 20.77
C PHE A 291 -6.65 -10.89 20.35
N VAL A 292 -5.39 -10.91 20.76
CA VAL A 292 -4.49 -12.06 20.56
C VAL A 292 -4.09 -12.60 21.91
N MET A 293 -4.25 -13.90 22.13
CA MET A 293 -3.71 -14.59 23.29
C MET A 293 -2.76 -15.68 22.81
N ARG A 294 -1.63 -15.83 23.49
CA ARG A 294 -0.63 -16.86 23.22
C ARG A 294 -0.05 -17.36 24.52
N ASN A 295 -0.46 -18.55 24.95
CA ASN A 295 -0.15 -19.06 26.28
C ASN A 295 -0.59 -18.05 27.36
N THR A 296 0.37 -17.39 28.00
CA THR A 296 0.13 -16.40 29.06
C THR A 296 0.28 -14.96 28.58
N ASP A 297 0.72 -14.75 27.33
CA ASP A 297 0.86 -13.42 26.74
C ASP A 297 -0.44 -13.00 26.05
N ILE A 298 -0.92 -11.80 26.35
CA ILE A 298 -2.12 -11.22 25.75
C ILE A 298 -1.73 -9.91 25.04
N TYR A 299 -2.17 -9.74 23.81
CA TYR A 299 -2.03 -8.50 23.05
C TYR A 299 -3.41 -7.91 22.73
N LEU A 300 -3.54 -6.61 22.99
CA LEU A 300 -4.71 -5.82 22.64
C LEU A 300 -4.34 -4.89 21.49
N ILE A 301 -4.75 -5.25 20.27
CA ILE A 301 -4.39 -4.51 19.05
C ILE A 301 -5.50 -3.51 18.76
N THR A 302 -5.15 -2.23 18.66
CA THR A 302 -6.08 -1.12 18.43
C THR A 302 -5.60 -0.29 17.24
N ILE A 303 -6.49 -0.02 16.30
CA ILE A 303 -6.26 0.91 15.20
C ILE A 303 -6.65 2.31 15.70
N ALA A 304 -5.71 3.25 15.64
CA ALA A 304 -5.97 4.62 16.07
C ALA A 304 -7.09 5.27 15.24
N SER A 305 -7.85 6.15 15.87
CA SER A 305 -8.85 7.00 15.20
C SER A 305 -8.16 8.12 14.43
N ASP A 306 -8.79 8.59 13.35
CA ASP A 306 -8.37 9.79 12.63
C ASP A 306 -8.51 11.04 13.53
N ASN A 307 -9.42 11.02 14.50
CA ASN A 307 -9.65 12.13 15.41
C ASN A 307 -8.71 12.06 16.62
N HIS A 308 -7.78 13.01 16.72
CA HIS A 308 -6.79 13.07 17.80
C HIS A 308 -7.41 13.09 19.20
N TRP A 309 -8.56 13.76 19.40
CA TRP A 309 -9.25 13.81 20.69
C TRP A 309 -9.76 12.45 21.16
N LEU A 310 -10.08 11.55 20.22
CA LEU A 310 -10.63 10.23 20.53
C LEU A 310 -9.52 9.20 20.80
N ARG A 311 -8.29 9.43 20.33
CA ARG A 311 -7.17 8.49 20.49
C ARG A 311 -6.85 8.20 21.96
N ALA A 312 -6.87 9.22 22.81
CA ALA A 312 -6.66 9.06 24.25
C ALA A 312 -7.72 8.18 24.93
N ARG A 313 -8.93 8.10 24.37
CA ARG A 313 -10.03 7.27 24.88
C ARG A 313 -9.99 5.84 24.34
N GLN A 314 -9.31 5.61 23.22
CA GLN A 314 -9.19 4.27 22.61
C GLN A 314 -8.26 3.35 23.38
N VAL A 315 -7.22 3.90 24.03
CA VAL A 315 -6.26 3.13 24.81
C VAL A 315 -6.89 2.66 26.13
N PRO A 316 -7.03 1.35 26.39
CA PRO A 316 -7.59 0.88 27.64
C PRO A 316 -6.83 1.35 28.88
N HIS A 317 -7.57 1.76 29.91
CA HIS A 317 -7.02 2.13 31.20
C HIS A 317 -6.42 0.90 31.91
N PRO A 318 -5.33 1.03 32.71
CA PRO A 318 -4.69 -0.10 33.40
C PRO A 318 -5.64 -1.03 34.17
N LYS A 319 -6.59 -0.46 34.94
CA LYS A 319 -7.66 -1.24 35.62
C LYS A 319 -8.49 -2.13 34.67
N GLN A 320 -8.74 -1.67 33.45
CA GLN A 320 -9.45 -2.45 32.43
C GLN A 320 -8.56 -3.57 31.90
N VAL A 321 -7.28 -3.29 31.68
CA VAL A 321 -6.27 -4.28 31.28
C VAL A 321 -6.16 -5.40 32.32
N GLU A 322 -6.05 -5.06 33.61
CA GLU A 322 -6.08 -6.03 34.72
C GLU A 322 -7.38 -6.85 34.73
N GLY A 323 -8.52 -6.19 34.51
CA GLY A 323 -9.82 -6.86 34.44
C GLY A 323 -9.95 -7.81 33.24
N ILE A 324 -9.34 -7.50 32.10
CA ILE A 324 -9.23 -8.40 30.94
C ILE A 324 -8.36 -9.60 31.32
N ALA A 325 -7.16 -9.35 31.85
CA ALA A 325 -6.22 -10.39 32.24
C ALA A 325 -6.84 -11.37 33.24
N ARG A 326 -7.53 -10.87 34.28
CA ARG A 326 -8.20 -11.70 35.29
C ARG A 326 -9.29 -12.58 34.67
N ARG A 327 -10.05 -12.05 33.71
CA ARG A 327 -11.06 -12.82 32.97
C ARG A 327 -10.42 -13.90 32.10
N CYS A 328 -9.27 -13.62 31.48
CA CYS A 328 -8.52 -14.64 30.76
C CYS A 328 -8.04 -15.76 31.68
N CYS A 329 -7.57 -15.45 32.90
CA CYS A 329 -7.25 -16.47 33.90
C CYS A 329 -8.45 -17.37 34.22
N PHE A 330 -9.64 -16.77 34.43
CA PHE A 330 -10.85 -17.53 34.72
C PHE A 330 -11.35 -18.39 33.55
N VAL A 331 -11.31 -17.87 32.33
CA VAL A 331 -11.84 -18.58 31.15
C VAL A 331 -10.88 -19.66 30.66
N PHE A 332 -9.57 -19.36 30.63
CA PHE A 332 -8.57 -20.25 30.06
C PHE A 332 -7.81 -21.06 31.10
N GLY A 333 -8.07 -20.85 32.39
CA GLY A 333 -7.41 -21.57 33.48
C GLY A 333 -5.92 -21.27 33.61
N LEU A 334 -5.51 -20.04 33.26
CA LEU A 334 -4.11 -19.60 33.34
C LEU A 334 -3.75 -19.20 34.77
N ASP A 335 -2.50 -19.44 35.15
CA ASP A 335 -1.96 -19.00 36.44
C ASP A 335 -1.88 -17.48 36.50
N TYR A 336 -2.48 -16.91 37.55
CA TYR A 336 -2.64 -15.46 37.71
C TYR A 336 -1.30 -14.70 37.58
N ASP A 337 -0.25 -15.17 38.24
CA ASP A 337 1.07 -14.53 38.29
C ASP A 337 1.86 -14.62 36.97
N SER A 338 1.40 -15.45 36.03
CA SER A 338 2.10 -15.70 34.77
C SER A 338 1.58 -14.86 33.59
N VAL A 339 0.39 -14.25 33.75
CA VAL A 339 -0.29 -13.53 32.68
C VAL A 339 0.29 -12.15 32.49
N ARG A 340 0.57 -11.82 31.24
CA ARG A 340 1.11 -10.53 30.83
C ARG A 340 0.27 -9.95 29.71
N VAL A 341 -0.12 -8.69 29.83
CA VAL A 341 -0.87 -7.99 28.79
C VAL A 341 -0.04 -6.86 28.20
N LYS A 342 -0.04 -6.75 26.88
CA LYS A 342 0.58 -5.63 26.15
C LYS A 342 -0.43 -5.00 25.20
N GLN A 343 -0.40 -3.67 25.14
CA GLN A 343 -1.21 -2.91 24.19
C GLN A 343 -0.38 -2.66 22.93
N LEU A 344 -1.03 -2.78 21.77
CA LEU A 344 -0.44 -2.47 20.47
C LEU A 344 -1.31 -1.45 19.75
N LEU A 345 -0.81 -0.23 19.59
CA LEU A 345 -1.49 0.85 18.87
C LEU A 345 -0.93 0.96 17.46
N LEU A 346 -1.81 0.84 16.46
CA LEU A 346 -1.49 0.93 15.03
C LEU A 346 -1.93 2.27 14.42
N PRO A 347 -1.33 2.71 13.30
CA PRO A 347 -1.64 4.01 12.70
C PRO A 347 -3.07 4.04 12.15
N PRO A 348 -3.69 5.23 11.99
CA PRO A 348 -5.11 5.33 11.67
C PRO A 348 -5.46 4.99 10.21
N ALA A 349 -4.61 5.38 9.26
CA ALA A 349 -4.93 5.34 7.82
C ALA A 349 -4.11 4.31 7.01
N TYR A 350 -2.96 3.88 7.52
CA TYR A 350 -2.04 2.95 6.86
C TYR A 350 -1.29 2.12 7.91
N VAL A 351 -0.44 1.20 7.47
CA VAL A 351 0.43 0.39 8.33
C VAL A 351 1.88 0.65 7.94
N ASP A 352 2.75 1.03 8.88
CA ASP A 352 4.18 1.17 8.62
C ASP A 352 4.93 -0.15 8.86
N ASP A 353 6.16 -0.25 8.36
CA ASP A 353 6.99 -1.47 8.45
C ASP A 353 7.20 -1.93 9.92
N ARG A 354 7.39 -0.98 10.85
CA ARG A 354 7.57 -1.32 12.27
C ARG A 354 6.28 -1.81 12.91
N SER A 355 5.13 -1.35 12.45
CA SER A 355 3.84 -1.88 12.90
C SER A 355 3.63 -3.31 12.41
N ILE A 356 4.02 -3.63 11.17
CA ILE A 356 4.00 -5.02 10.66
C ILE A 356 4.87 -5.91 11.54
N GLU A 357 6.09 -5.49 11.86
CA GLU A 357 6.98 -6.25 12.74
C GLU A 357 6.33 -6.54 14.11
N ARG A 358 5.73 -5.52 14.73
CA ARG A 358 5.02 -5.66 16.02
C ARG A 358 3.81 -6.58 15.92
N ILE A 359 3.05 -6.52 14.83
CA ILE A 359 1.94 -7.45 14.58
C ILE A 359 2.48 -8.88 14.47
N CYS A 360 3.53 -9.13 13.69
CA CYS A 360 4.14 -10.46 13.58
C CYS A 360 4.64 -10.99 14.93
N GLN A 361 5.29 -10.13 15.72
CA GLN A 361 5.73 -10.47 17.09
C GLN A 361 4.55 -10.86 18.00
N SER A 362 3.42 -10.14 17.90
CA SER A 362 2.20 -10.45 18.66
C SER A 362 1.64 -11.84 18.33
N LEU A 363 1.78 -12.27 17.08
CA LEU A 363 1.39 -13.59 16.59
C LEU A 363 2.43 -14.69 16.89
N GLY A 364 3.60 -14.32 17.41
CA GLY A 364 4.70 -15.25 17.65
C GLY A 364 5.38 -15.76 16.39
N VAL A 365 5.41 -14.94 15.35
CA VAL A 365 6.04 -15.25 14.06
C VAL A 365 7.14 -14.24 13.80
N SER A 366 8.31 -14.71 13.37
CA SER A 366 9.39 -13.82 12.94
C SER A 366 9.02 -13.15 11.61
N VAL A 367 9.56 -11.95 11.33
CA VAL A 367 9.33 -11.31 10.02
C VAL A 367 9.81 -12.21 8.88
N ALA A 368 10.92 -12.94 9.07
CA ALA A 368 11.43 -13.90 8.08
C ALA A 368 10.46 -15.07 7.81
N ASP A 369 9.68 -15.51 8.81
CA ASP A 369 8.65 -16.52 8.61
C ASP A 369 7.39 -15.92 7.96
N ALA A 370 7.04 -14.69 8.33
CA ALA A 370 5.97 -13.96 7.66
C ALA A 370 6.30 -13.72 6.17
N GLU A 371 7.57 -13.47 5.82
CA GLU A 371 8.04 -13.34 4.44
C GLU A 371 7.87 -14.61 3.60
N LYS A 372 7.81 -15.79 4.23
CA LYS A 372 7.50 -17.05 3.51
C LYS A 372 6.04 -17.08 3.07
N VAL A 373 5.15 -16.47 3.85
CA VAL A 373 3.72 -16.33 3.53
C VAL A 373 3.50 -15.15 2.58
N PHE A 374 4.17 -14.03 2.85
CA PHE A 374 4.06 -12.76 2.12
C PHE A 374 5.42 -12.27 1.61
N PRO A 375 5.90 -12.75 0.44
CA PRO A 375 7.21 -12.38 -0.09
C PRO A 375 7.40 -10.89 -0.35
N TRP A 376 6.31 -10.14 -0.52
CA TRP A 376 6.32 -8.70 -0.76
C TRP A 376 6.77 -7.88 0.48
N LEU A 377 6.78 -8.46 1.68
CA LEU A 377 7.27 -7.80 2.90
C LEU A 377 8.71 -7.31 2.75
N LYS A 378 9.56 -8.03 2.02
CA LYS A 378 10.95 -7.62 1.71
C LYS A 378 11.05 -6.29 0.94
N LEU A 379 9.99 -5.93 0.22
CA LEU A 379 9.90 -4.73 -0.59
C LEU A 379 9.13 -3.62 0.12
N TYR A 380 8.50 -3.92 1.25
CA TYR A 380 7.66 -2.99 2.01
C TYR A 380 8.54 -2.03 2.81
N LYS A 381 8.43 -0.73 2.53
CA LYS A 381 9.23 0.32 3.17
C LYS A 381 8.40 1.56 3.46
N LYS A 382 7.18 1.36 3.99
CA LYS A 382 6.34 2.46 4.44
C LYS A 382 6.79 2.87 5.84
N GLU A 383 7.10 4.16 5.98
CA GLU A 383 7.40 4.78 7.26
C GLU A 383 6.20 5.60 7.74
N LEU A 384 6.21 5.95 9.02
CA LEU A 384 5.24 6.87 9.59
C LEU A 384 5.46 8.27 9.00
N ASP A 385 4.37 8.87 8.55
CA ASP A 385 4.35 10.23 8.04
C ASP A 385 4.62 11.21 9.19
N GLU A 386 5.62 12.08 9.03
CA GLU A 386 6.06 13.05 10.04
C GLU A 386 4.95 14.05 10.46
N THR A 387 3.87 14.13 9.69
CA THR A 387 2.75 15.04 9.94
C THR A 387 1.81 14.57 11.05
N ASP A 388 1.80 13.27 11.41
CA ASP A 388 0.94 12.74 12.48
C ASP A 388 1.69 12.69 13.82
N ILE A 389 2.11 13.87 14.29
CA ILE A 389 2.93 14.04 15.51
C ILE A 389 2.24 13.44 16.73
N ASP A 390 0.95 13.73 16.91
CA ASP A 390 0.17 13.27 18.06
C ASP A 390 0.09 11.73 18.12
N TYR A 391 -0.09 11.07 16.96
CA TYR A 391 -0.05 9.61 16.91
C TYR A 391 1.35 9.11 17.27
N CYS A 392 2.41 9.69 16.69
CA CYS A 392 3.79 9.27 16.95
C CYS A 392 4.18 9.38 18.42
N GLU A 393 3.69 10.41 19.13
CA GLU A 393 3.90 10.56 20.57
C GLU A 393 3.15 9.49 21.36
N LEU A 394 1.86 9.29 21.09
CA LEU A 394 1.04 8.29 21.76
C LEU A 394 1.57 6.87 21.51
N GLU A 395 1.91 6.55 20.27
CA GLU A 395 2.51 5.29 19.84
C GLU A 395 3.77 4.97 20.65
N LYS A 396 4.67 5.96 20.83
CA LYS A 396 5.90 5.77 21.63
C LYS A 396 5.58 5.47 23.09
N THR A 397 4.55 6.09 23.66
CA THR A 397 4.16 5.81 25.04
C THR A 397 3.54 4.43 25.21
N VAL A 398 2.60 4.05 24.34
CA VAL A 398 1.84 2.81 24.45
C VAL A 398 2.66 1.58 24.05
N ASN A 399 3.37 1.66 22.92
CA ASN A 399 4.04 0.47 22.36
C ASN A 399 5.37 0.14 23.07
N ASN A 400 6.01 1.13 23.68
CA ASN A 400 7.20 0.94 24.53
C ASN A 400 6.84 0.70 26.01
N GLU A 401 5.57 0.78 26.38
CA GLU A 401 5.13 0.44 27.73
C GLU A 401 5.53 -1.00 28.06
N GLU A 402 5.98 -1.21 29.29
CA GLU A 402 6.28 -2.55 29.78
C GLU A 402 5.01 -3.40 29.84
N TRP A 403 5.19 -4.71 29.83
CA TRP A 403 4.10 -5.65 30.01
C TRP A 403 3.39 -5.41 31.34
N VAL A 404 2.08 -5.21 31.28
CA VAL A 404 1.24 -5.19 32.48
C VAL A 404 1.15 -6.62 33.00
N LYS A 405 1.77 -6.88 34.14
CA LYS A 405 1.71 -8.17 34.85
C LYS A 405 0.62 -8.09 35.91
N LEU A 406 -0.13 -9.18 36.05
CA LEU A 406 -1.10 -9.33 37.13
C LEU A 406 -0.45 -9.74 38.45
#